data_AF-A0A0G4MB62-F1
#
_entry.id   AF-A0A0G4MB62-F1
#
_cell.length_a   1.000
_cell.length_b   1.000
_cell.length_c   1.000
_cell.angle_alpha   90.00
_cell.angle_beta   90.00
_cell.angle_gamma   90.00
#
_symmetry.space_group_name_H-M   'P 1'
#
loop_
_entity.id
_entity.type
_entity.pdbx_description
1 polymer ?
#
loop_
_entity_poly.entity_id
_entity_poly.type
_entity_poly.pdbx_seq_one_letter_code
_entity_poly.pdbx_strand_id
1 'polypeptide(L)'
;MDGILRKMLDKNKKVQEAAASAFANLEDQSGKVLQPYVVPILQQFVRCFARYKDRNMYILYDCVQTLAEQIGPFMAQPEIVNIFMPSLIERYQKVNDQSRELFPLLECLSYVAMALNDSFA
;
A
#
# COMPACT_ATOMS: atom_id res chain seq x y z
N MET A 1 16.02 3.14 2.84
CA MET A 1 14.55 2.99 2.89
C MET A 1 13.89 3.95 3.88
N ASP A 2 14.32 4.01 5.15
CA ASP A 2 13.70 4.87 6.20
C ASP A 2 13.55 6.35 5.80
N GLY A 3 14.55 6.97 5.16
CA GLY A 3 14.45 8.34 4.66
C GLY A 3 13.34 8.55 3.62
N ILE A 4 13.13 7.60 2.71
CA ILE A 4 12.08 7.65 1.68
C ILE A 4 10.71 7.47 2.35
N LEU A 5 10.56 6.43 3.18
CA LEU A 5 9.32 6.16 3.90
C LEU A 5 8.86 7.38 4.71
N ARG A 6 9.75 8.01 5.48
CA ARG A 6 9.43 9.25 6.22
C ARG A 6 8.92 10.37 5.33
N LYS A 7 9.47 10.52 4.11
CA LYS A 7 9.06 11.55 3.16
C LYS A 7 7.71 11.29 2.48
N MET A 8 7.22 10.05 2.51
CA MET A 8 5.84 9.75 2.10
C MET A 8 4.80 10.45 3.00
N LEU A 9 5.14 10.85 4.24
CA LEU A 9 4.23 11.60 5.11
C LEU A 9 4.59 13.09 5.25
N ASP A 10 5.39 13.62 4.33
CA ASP A 10 5.76 15.03 4.32
C ASP A 10 4.50 15.93 4.22
N LYS A 11 4.57 17.15 4.74
CA LYS A 11 3.45 18.10 4.70
C LYS A 11 3.18 18.60 3.28
N ASN A 12 4.18 18.55 2.40
CA ASN A 12 4.05 18.98 1.01
C ASN A 12 3.60 17.82 0.12
N LYS A 13 2.44 17.96 -0.53
CA LYS A 13 1.88 16.96 -1.47
C LYS A 13 2.85 16.55 -2.58
N LYS A 14 3.68 17.47 -3.08
CA LYS A 14 4.69 17.15 -4.12
C LYS A 14 5.84 16.31 -3.58
N VAL A 15 6.19 16.48 -2.30
CA VAL A 15 7.21 15.65 -1.65
C VAL A 15 6.66 14.26 -1.36
N GLN A 16 5.40 14.16 -0.94
CA GLN A 16 4.70 12.87 -0.81
C GLN A 16 4.70 12.12 -2.15
N GLU A 17 4.31 12.79 -3.24
CA GLU A 17 4.33 12.24 -4.60
C GLU A 17 5.73 11.73 -4.97
N ALA A 18 6.74 12.60 -4.87
CA ALA A 18 8.12 12.23 -5.20
C ALA A 18 8.66 11.07 -4.35
N ALA A 19 8.32 11.04 -3.06
CA ALA A 19 8.75 9.97 -2.16
C ALA A 19 8.02 8.65 -2.46
N ALA A 20 6.72 8.68 -2.70
CA ALA A 20 5.94 7.50 -3.08
C ALA A 20 6.37 6.95 -4.44
N SER A 21 6.60 7.81 -5.43
CA SER A 21 7.14 7.38 -6.73
C SER A 21 8.57 6.84 -6.62
N ALA A 22 9.43 7.44 -5.79
CA ALA A 22 10.75 6.90 -5.52
C ALA A 22 10.68 5.54 -4.81
N PHE A 23 9.71 5.37 -3.91
CA PHE A 23 9.46 4.09 -3.25
C PHE A 23 8.99 3.03 -4.25
N ALA A 24 8.01 3.33 -5.11
CA ALA A 24 7.53 2.41 -6.15
C ALA A 24 8.67 1.88 -7.03
N ASN A 25 9.57 2.78 -7.49
CA ASN A 25 10.74 2.36 -8.26
C ASN A 25 11.72 1.48 -7.47
N LEU A 26 11.92 1.77 -6.18
CA LEU A 26 12.75 0.94 -5.31
C LEU A 26 12.11 -0.43 -5.12
N GLU A 27 10.80 -0.46 -4.94
CA GLU A 27 10.01 -1.65 -4.72
C GLU A 27 10.12 -2.59 -5.92
N ASP A 28 9.81 -2.10 -7.13
CA ASP A 28 9.94 -2.84 -8.40
C ASP A 28 11.31 -3.51 -8.58
N GLN A 29 12.38 -2.88 -8.10
CA GLN A 29 13.75 -3.39 -8.23
C GLN A 29 14.17 -4.36 -7.12
N SER A 30 13.45 -4.37 -5.98
CA SER A 30 13.87 -5.10 -4.79
C SER A 30 13.31 -6.54 -4.73
N GLY A 31 12.12 -6.77 -5.26
CA GLY A 31 11.46 -8.07 -5.21
C GLY A 31 11.38 -8.64 -3.78
N LYS A 32 11.68 -9.93 -3.61
CA LYS A 32 11.59 -10.63 -2.31
C LYS A 32 12.55 -10.10 -1.23
N VAL A 33 13.52 -9.27 -1.58
CA VAL A 33 14.46 -8.65 -0.61
C VAL A 33 13.71 -7.74 0.39
N LEU A 34 12.49 -7.32 0.07
CA LEU A 34 11.65 -6.50 0.95
C LEU A 34 10.98 -7.26 2.10
N GLN A 35 10.92 -8.60 2.07
CA GLN A 35 10.20 -9.39 3.09
C GLN A 35 10.59 -9.03 4.54
N PRO A 36 11.89 -8.88 4.91
CA PRO A 36 12.29 -8.50 6.26
C PRO A 36 11.85 -7.07 6.67
N TYR A 37 11.46 -6.25 5.70
CA TYR A 37 11.08 -4.85 5.89
C TYR A 37 9.59 -4.61 5.67
N VAL A 38 8.79 -5.65 5.44
CA VAL A 38 7.37 -5.49 5.09
C VAL A 38 6.57 -4.80 6.19
N VAL A 39 6.84 -5.12 7.45
CA VAL A 39 6.13 -4.56 8.61
C VAL A 39 6.30 -3.04 8.68
N PRO A 40 7.52 -2.47 8.68
CA PRO A 40 7.68 -1.01 8.69
C PRO A 40 7.16 -0.34 7.41
N ILE A 41 7.22 -1.00 6.24
CA ILE A 41 6.63 -0.48 5.00
C ILE A 41 5.11 -0.35 5.14
N LEU A 42 4.43 -1.42 5.57
CA LEU A 42 2.97 -1.44 5.71
C LEU A 42 2.48 -0.48 6.79
N GLN A 43 3.19 -0.37 7.92
CA GLN A 43 2.90 0.65 8.92
C GLN A 43 2.94 2.07 8.34
N GLN A 44 3.85 2.32 7.39
CA GLN A 44 3.91 3.59 6.70
C GLN A 44 2.75 3.77 5.71
N PHE A 45 2.40 2.73 4.95
CA PHE A 45 1.25 2.76 4.03
C PHE A 45 -0.07 3.02 4.76
N VAL A 46 -0.30 2.38 5.90
CA VAL A 46 -1.45 2.61 6.78
C VAL A 46 -1.57 4.09 7.14
N ARG A 47 -0.45 4.74 7.51
CA ARG A 47 -0.44 6.18 7.82
C ARG A 47 -0.67 7.03 6.57
N CYS A 48 -0.19 6.60 5.41
CA CYS A 48 -0.43 7.30 4.15
C CYS A 48 -1.91 7.23 3.75
N PHE A 49 -2.61 6.11 3.95
CA PHE A 49 -4.05 5.99 3.69
C PHE A 49 -4.88 7.03 4.43
N ALA A 50 -4.49 7.39 5.65
CA ALA A 50 -5.18 8.41 6.43
C ALA A 50 -4.94 9.85 5.92
N ARG A 51 -3.89 10.11 5.13
CA ARG A 51 -3.47 11.47 4.72
C ARG A 51 -3.57 11.75 3.23
N TYR A 52 -3.34 10.75 2.41
CA TYR A 52 -3.25 10.92 0.97
C TYR A 52 -4.60 11.33 0.38
N LYS A 53 -4.52 12.10 -0.70
CA LYS A 53 -5.65 12.57 -1.48
C LYS A 53 -5.26 12.57 -2.95
N ASP A 54 -6.26 12.51 -3.82
CA ASP A 54 -6.09 12.68 -5.26
C ASP A 54 -5.01 11.72 -5.80
N ARG A 55 -4.10 12.24 -6.64
CA ARG A 55 -3.02 11.49 -7.28
C ARG A 55 -2.14 10.68 -6.31
N ASN A 56 -1.86 11.20 -5.12
CA ASN A 56 -0.98 10.51 -4.18
C ASN A 56 -1.61 9.20 -3.69
N MET A 57 -2.94 9.16 -3.57
CA MET A 57 -3.65 7.95 -3.18
C MET A 57 -3.50 6.86 -4.24
N TYR A 58 -3.52 7.22 -5.52
CA TYR A 58 -3.36 6.25 -6.61
C TYR A 58 -1.96 5.64 -6.62
N ILE A 59 -0.92 6.46 -6.41
CA ILE A 59 0.45 5.96 -6.28
C ILE A 59 0.58 5.00 -5.08
N LEU A 60 -0.13 5.28 -3.98
CA LEU A 60 -0.13 4.38 -2.82
C LEU A 60 -0.80 3.03 -3.14
N TYR A 61 -1.91 3.03 -3.89
CA TYR A 61 -2.52 1.79 -4.36
C TYR A 61 -1.56 0.98 -5.23
N ASP A 62 -0.86 1.62 -6.16
CA ASP A 62 0.13 0.96 -7.02
C ASP A 62 1.27 0.35 -6.17
N CYS A 63 1.79 1.08 -5.18
CA CYS A 63 2.82 0.54 -4.28
C CYS A 63 2.31 -0.70 -3.52
N VAL A 64 1.06 -0.69 -3.04
CA VAL A 64 0.49 -1.86 -2.36
C VAL A 64 0.37 -3.04 -3.31
N GLN A 65 -0.06 -2.82 -4.55
CA GLN A 65 -0.18 -3.87 -5.57
C GLN A 65 1.19 -4.51 -5.84
N THR A 66 2.22 -3.70 -6.11
CA THR A 66 3.57 -4.18 -6.33
C THR A 66 4.09 -4.95 -5.11
N LEU A 67 3.88 -4.42 -3.89
CA LEU A 67 4.29 -5.13 -2.68
C LEU A 67 3.64 -6.51 -2.57
N ALA A 68 2.32 -6.58 -2.78
CA ALA A 68 1.53 -7.80 -2.70
C ALA A 68 2.01 -8.84 -3.73
N GLU A 69 2.29 -8.41 -4.97
CA GLU A 69 2.83 -9.28 -6.00
C GLU A 69 4.21 -9.84 -5.62
N GLN A 70 5.09 -8.99 -5.07
CA GLN A 70 6.46 -9.38 -4.75
C GLN A 70 6.57 -10.33 -3.56
N ILE A 71 5.78 -10.10 -2.50
CA ILE A 71 5.83 -10.91 -1.29
C ILE A 71 4.90 -12.12 -1.35
N GLY A 72 3.84 -12.05 -2.19
CA GLY A 72 2.89 -13.13 -2.42
C GLY A 72 2.32 -13.71 -1.12
N PRO A 73 2.31 -15.05 -0.94
CA PRO A 73 1.77 -15.72 0.26
C PRO A 73 2.41 -15.29 1.58
N PHE A 74 3.57 -14.63 1.56
CA PHE A 74 4.14 -14.06 2.77
C PHE A 74 3.19 -13.02 3.41
N MET A 75 2.38 -12.34 2.60
CA MET A 75 1.39 -11.36 3.08
C MET A 75 0.33 -11.98 4.00
N ALA A 76 0.09 -13.29 3.90
CA ALA A 76 -0.90 -14.03 4.69
C ALA A 76 -0.49 -14.25 6.15
N GLN A 77 0.70 -13.79 6.57
CA GLN A 77 1.10 -13.87 7.97
C GLN A 77 0.16 -13.04 8.85
N PRO A 78 -0.32 -13.57 9.99
CA PRO A 78 -1.29 -12.89 10.84
C PRO A 78 -0.86 -11.48 11.27
N GLU A 79 0.44 -11.27 11.54
CA GLU A 79 0.97 -9.94 11.88
C GLU A 79 0.75 -8.91 10.78
N ILE A 80 0.99 -9.29 9.52
CA ILE A 80 0.83 -8.43 8.35
C ILE A 80 -0.66 -8.13 8.11
N VAL A 81 -1.50 -9.17 8.14
CA VAL A 81 -2.95 -9.06 7.97
C VAL A 81 -3.55 -8.10 9.01
N ASN A 82 -3.19 -8.28 10.28
CA ASN A 82 -3.70 -7.47 11.39
C ASN A 82 -3.24 -6.01 11.32
N ILE A 83 -2.09 -5.72 10.72
CA ILE A 83 -1.61 -4.35 10.51
C ILE A 83 -2.35 -3.69 9.34
N PHE A 84 -2.50 -4.40 8.24
CA PHE A 84 -2.82 -3.78 6.95
C PHE A 84 -4.32 -3.82 6.61
N MET A 85 -4.97 -4.97 6.76
CA MET A 85 -6.36 -5.16 6.30
C MET A 85 -7.37 -4.20 6.93
N PRO A 86 -7.29 -3.86 8.23
CA PRO A 86 -8.22 -2.88 8.82
C PRO A 86 -8.21 -1.53 8.09
N SER A 87 -7.04 -1.06 7.65
CA SER A 87 -6.90 0.24 6.97
C SER A 87 -7.44 0.20 5.55
N LEU A 88 -7.24 -0.91 4.83
CA LEU A 88 -7.74 -1.08 3.47
C LEU A 88 -9.28 -1.21 3.46
N ILE A 89 -9.84 -1.98 4.41
CA ILE A 89 -11.29 -2.11 4.59
C ILE A 89 -11.92 -0.78 4.99
N GLU A 90 -11.31 -0.04 5.92
CA GLU A 90 -11.78 1.29 6.30
C GLU A 90 -11.78 2.25 5.09
N ARG A 91 -10.78 2.15 4.20
CA ARG A 91 -10.75 2.96 2.99
C ARG A 91 -11.88 2.57 2.03
N TYR A 92 -12.10 1.27 1.81
CA TYR A 92 -13.20 0.74 1.00
C TYR A 92 -14.56 1.25 1.47
N GLN A 93 -14.84 1.21 2.77
CA GLN A 93 -16.08 1.71 3.33
C GLN A 93 -16.27 3.23 3.19
N LYS A 94 -15.18 3.99 3.04
CA LYS A 94 -15.21 5.46 2.89
C LYS A 94 -15.34 5.93 1.45
N VAL A 95 -14.87 5.15 0.48
CA VAL A 95 -14.91 5.53 -0.94
C VAL A 95 -16.34 5.35 -1.45
N ASN A 96 -16.90 6.41 -2.02
CA ASN A 96 -18.24 6.38 -2.61
C ASN A 96 -18.25 5.57 -3.92
N ASP A 97 -19.33 4.85 -4.19
CA ASP A 97 -19.50 4.02 -5.39
C ASP A 97 -19.38 4.80 -6.72
N GLN A 98 -19.66 6.10 -6.71
CA GLN A 98 -19.54 6.99 -7.88
C GLN A 98 -18.13 7.60 -8.00
N SER A 99 -17.23 7.35 -7.05
CA SER A 99 -15.87 7.88 -7.07
C SER A 99 -15.02 7.17 -8.12
N ARG A 100 -14.24 7.94 -8.87
CA ARG A 100 -13.20 7.38 -9.77
C ARG A 100 -12.11 6.62 -9.01
N GLU A 101 -11.94 6.90 -7.72
CA GLU A 101 -11.01 6.18 -6.85
C GLU A 101 -11.40 4.70 -6.65
N LEU A 102 -12.67 4.35 -6.83
CA LEU A 102 -13.13 2.99 -6.59
C LEU A 102 -12.39 1.96 -7.45
N PHE A 103 -12.10 2.30 -8.71
CA PHE A 103 -11.40 1.40 -9.63
C PHE A 103 -9.99 1.02 -9.16
N PRO A 104 -9.06 1.97 -8.90
CA PRO A 104 -7.72 1.61 -8.41
C PRO A 104 -7.76 1.00 -7.00
N LEU A 105 -8.75 1.32 -6.17
CA LEU A 105 -8.92 0.65 -4.87
C LEU A 105 -9.31 -0.82 -5.02
N LEU A 106 -10.28 -1.13 -5.90
CA LEU A 106 -10.70 -2.49 -6.17
C LEU A 106 -9.60 -3.32 -6.86
N GLU A 107 -8.80 -2.70 -7.72
CA GLU A 107 -7.59 -3.31 -8.28
C GLU A 107 -6.57 -3.58 -7.18
N CYS A 108 -6.29 -2.62 -6.30
CA CYS A 108 -5.43 -2.86 -5.14
C CYS A 108 -5.91 -4.04 -4.28
N LEU A 109 -7.21 -4.10 -3.98
CA LEU A 109 -7.83 -5.20 -3.26
C LEU A 109 -7.66 -6.55 -3.97
N SER A 110 -7.71 -6.60 -5.31
CA SER A 110 -7.56 -7.87 -6.03
C SER A 110 -6.15 -8.44 -5.91
N TYR A 111 -5.11 -7.62 -6.03
CA TYR A 111 -3.72 -8.05 -5.81
C TYR A 111 -3.49 -8.51 -4.37
N VAL A 112 -4.04 -7.79 -3.39
CA VAL A 112 -3.97 -8.18 -1.97
C VAL A 112 -4.70 -9.50 -1.73
N ALA A 113 -5.89 -9.68 -2.29
CA ALA A 113 -6.65 -10.93 -2.20
C ALA A 113 -5.88 -12.12 -2.80
N MET A 114 -5.25 -11.92 -3.96
CA MET A 114 -4.39 -12.94 -4.58
C MET A 114 -3.18 -13.31 -3.70
N ALA A 115 -2.56 -12.33 -3.04
CA ALA A 115 -1.43 -12.55 -2.14
C ALA A 115 -1.85 -13.26 -0.84
N LEU A 116 -3.04 -12.95 -0.31
CA LEU A 116 -3.57 -13.54 0.93
C LEU A 116 -4.16 -14.94 0.72
N ASN A 117 -4.66 -15.25 -0.47
CA ASN A 117 -5.32 -16.51 -0.81
C ASN A 117 -6.41 -16.88 0.22
N ASP A 118 -6.36 -18.06 0.83
CA ASP A 118 -7.33 -18.51 1.84
C ASP A 118 -7.45 -17.58 3.06
N SER A 119 -6.43 -16.75 3.33
CA SER A 119 -6.45 -15.78 4.44
C SER A 119 -7.23 -14.50 4.13
N PHE A 120 -7.75 -14.35 2.90
CA PHE A 120 -8.61 -13.23 2.51
C PHE A 120 -10.08 -13.43 2.91
N ALA A 121 -10.50 -14.68 3.14
CA ALA A 121 -11.89 -15.10 3.32
C ALA A 121 -12.50 -14.67 4.67
#